data_AF-A0A2P5NEN7-F1
#
_entry.id   AF-A0A2P5NEN7-F1
#
_cell.length_a   1.000
_cell.length_b   1.000
_cell.length_c   1.000
_cell.angle_alpha   90.00
_cell.angle_beta   90.00
_cell.angle_gamma   90.00
#
_symmetry.space_group_name_H-M   'P 1'
#
loop_
_entity.id
_entity.type
_entity.pdbx_description
1 polymer ?
#
loop_
_entity_poly.entity_id
_entity_poly.type
_entity_poly.pdbx_seq_one_letter_code
_entity_poly.pdbx_strand_id
1 'polypeptide(L)' 'MKFSPCLDQCTKDGTHCLGCGRSHTEIAATKAIVNAAVEFIKQQQYDNPHDFVAAISKSILKKASLP' A
#
# COMPACT_ATOMS: atom_id res chain seq x y z
N MET A 1 0.87 -16.22 3.81
CA MET A 1 1.98 -15.65 3.02
C MET A 1 2.62 -14.50 3.78
N LYS A 2 3.93 -14.27 3.67
CA LYS A 2 4.58 -13.09 4.26
C LYS A 2 4.54 -11.94 3.25
N PHE A 3 3.97 -10.80 3.64
CA PHE A 3 4.04 -9.60 2.83
C PHE A 3 5.51 -9.15 2.69
N SER A 4 5.95 -8.92 1.46
CA SER A 4 7.26 -8.36 1.15
C SER A 4 7.08 -7.11 0.28
N PRO A 5 7.53 -5.92 0.72
CA PRO A 5 7.44 -4.72 -0.09
C PRO A 5 8.24 -4.90 -1.39
N CYS A 6 7.77 -4.30 -2.47
CA CYS A 6 8.52 -4.30 -3.73
C CYS A 6 9.70 -3.34 -3.61
N LEU A 7 10.90 -3.78 -3.99
CA LEU A 7 12.14 -2.99 -3.93
C LEU A 7 12.35 -2.15 -5.20
N ASP A 8 11.27 -1.64 -5.80
CA ASP A 8 11.25 -0.94 -7.10
C ASP A 8 11.81 -1.73 -8.31
N GLN A 9 12.17 -2.99 -8.11
CA GLN A 9 12.58 -3.94 -9.16
C GLN A 9 11.39 -4.74 -9.70
N CYS A 10 10.20 -4.11 -9.75
CA CYS A 10 9.02 -4.79 -10.28
C CYS A 10 9.19 -5.04 -11.77
N THR A 11 9.43 -6.29 -12.13
CA THR A 11 9.39 -6.72 -13.53
C THR A 11 7.99 -6.47 -14.09
N LYS A 12 7.91 -6.13 -15.38
CA LYS A 12 6.63 -5.95 -16.07
C LYS A 12 6.21 -7.21 -16.83
N ASP A 13 7.15 -8.12 -17.05
CA ASP A 13 6.94 -9.39 -17.74
C ASP A 13 6.47 -10.49 -16.79
N GLY A 14 5.64 -11.39 -17.31
CA GLY A 14 5.05 -12.49 -16.55
C GLY A 14 3.90 -12.09 -15.61
N THR A 15 3.53 -13.01 -14.72
CA THR A 15 2.39 -12.85 -13.78
C THR A 15 2.82 -12.40 -12.38
N HIS A 16 4.12 -12.46 -12.08
CA HIS A 16 4.70 -12.18 -10.77
C HIS A 16 5.93 -11.28 -10.88
N CYS A 17 6.11 -10.45 -9.86
CA CYS A 17 7.30 -9.62 -9.71
C CYS A 17 8.50 -10.48 -9.29
N LEU A 18 9.59 -10.46 -10.06
CA LEU A 18 10.80 -11.21 -9.71
C LEU A 18 11.49 -10.69 -8.44
N GLY A 19 11.30 -9.41 -8.09
CA GLY A 19 11.94 -8.80 -6.92
C GLY A 19 11.28 -9.14 -5.58
N CYS A 20 9.94 -9.21 -5.52
CA CYS A 20 9.21 -9.48 -4.27
C CYS A 20 8.35 -10.76 -4.29
N GLY A 21 8.29 -11.46 -5.43
CA GLY A 21 7.53 -12.70 -5.60
C GLY A 21 6.01 -12.54 -5.59
N ARG A 22 5.50 -11.32 -5.42
CA ARG A 22 4.05 -11.03 -5.40
C ARG A 22 3.49 -11.01 -6.81
N SER A 23 2.22 -11.40 -6.96
CA SER A 23 1.55 -11.31 -8.27
C SER A 23 1.39 -9.86 -8.70
N HIS A 24 1.42 -9.60 -10.00
CA HIS A 24 1.18 -8.25 -10.53
C HIS A 24 -0.20 -7.73 -10.15
N THR A 25 -1.21 -8.61 -10.07
CA THR A 25 -2.55 -8.27 -9.59
C THR A 25 -2.54 -7.76 -8.15
N GLU A 26 -1.83 -8.45 -7.26
CA GLU A 26 -1.70 -8.05 -5.85
C GLU A 26 -0.95 -6.72 -5.70
N ILE A 27 0.09 -6.51 -6.52
CA ILE A 27 0.85 -5.25 -6.55
C ILE A 27 -0.04 -4.10 -7.05
N ALA A 28 -0.81 -4.32 -8.13
CA ALA A 28 -1.74 -3.33 -8.67
C ALA A 28 -2.82 -2.96 -7.63
N ALA A 29 -3.39 -3.95 -6.95
CA ALA A 29 -4.35 -3.72 -5.86
C ALA A 29 -3.72 -2.91 -4.71
N THR A 30 -2.48 -3.23 -4.33
CA THR A 30 -1.77 -2.48 -3.29
C THR A 30 -1.52 -1.03 -3.71
N LYS A 31 -1.13 -0.79 -4.96
CA LYS A 31 -0.94 0.56 -5.51
C LYS A 31 -2.24 1.36 -5.51
N ALA A 32 -3.37 0.73 -5.82
CA ALA A 32 -4.68 1.38 -5.79
C ALA A 32 -5.01 1.91 -4.38
N ILE A 33 -4.70 1.13 -3.33
CA ILE A 33 -4.90 1.56 -1.93
C ILE A 33 -4.04 2.80 -1.61
N VAL A 34 -2.76 2.77 -2.00
CA VAL A 34 -1.84 3.91 -1.78
C VAL A 34 -2.34 5.15 -2.52
N ASN A 35 -2.74 5.02 -3.78
CA ASN A 35 -3.27 6.13 -4.57
C ASN A 35 -4.52 6.74 -3.93
N ALA A 36 -5.48 5.91 -3.49
CA ALA A 36 -6.67 6.39 -2.82
C ALA A 36 -6.36 7.18 -1.53
N ALA A 37 -5.39 6.71 -0.73
CA ALA A 37 -4.94 7.44 0.45
C ALA A 37 -4.27 8.77 0.10
N VAL A 38 -3.43 8.81 -0.95
CA VAL A 38 -2.78 10.04 -1.42
C VAL A 38 -3.79 11.04 -1.95
N GLU A 39 -4.77 10.60 -2.73
CA GLU A 39 -5.86 11.46 -3.22
C GLU A 39 -6.66 12.05 -2.07
N PHE A 40 -6.99 11.24 -1.06
CA PHE A 40 -7.68 11.74 0.13
C PHE A 40 -6.86 12.80 0.87
N ILE A 41 -5.57 12.56 1.11
CA ILE A 41 -4.67 13.55 1.75
C ILE A 41 -4.66 14.86 0.97
N LYS A 42 -4.54 14.78 -0.37
CA LYS A 42 -4.52 15.97 -1.25
C LYS A 42 -5.83 16.74 -1.20
N GLN A 43 -6.98 16.05 -1.19
CA GLN A 43 -8.29 16.69 -1.10
C GLN A 43 -8.50 17.42 0.22
N GLN A 44 -7.99 16.87 1.33
CA GLN A 44 -8.12 17.48 2.65
C GLN A 44 -7.10 18.61 2.89
N GLN A 45 -6.12 18.78 2.00
CA GLN A 45 -5.06 19.78 2.09
C GLN A 45 -4.35 19.79 3.45
N TYR A 46 -4.11 18.61 4.03
CA TYR A 46 -3.43 18.51 5.33
C TYR A 46 -2.00 19.06 5.25
N ASP A 47 -1.65 19.96 6.17
CA ASP A 47 -0.28 20.46 6.35
C ASP A 47 0.64 19.42 7.03
N ASN A 48 0.07 18.34 7.58
CA ASN A 48 0.75 17.28 8.32
C ASN A 48 0.40 15.87 7.81
N PRO A 49 0.67 15.52 6.55
CA PRO A 49 0.29 14.22 5.97
C PRO A 49 0.91 13.01 6.69
N HIS A 50 2.02 13.18 7.39
CA HIS A 50 2.66 12.13 8.18
C HIS A 50 1.78 11.61 9.32
N ASP A 51 1.08 12.51 10.04
CA ASP A 51 0.18 12.16 11.14
C ASP A 51 -1.02 11.35 10.63
N PHE A 52 -1.58 11.74 9.49
CA PHE A 52 -2.64 11.01 8.83
C PHE A 52 -2.21 9.58 8.49
N VAL A 53 -1.03 9.40 7.87
CA VAL A 53 -0.51 8.08 7.52
C VAL A 53 -0.29 7.22 8.78
N ALA A 54 0.25 7.80 9.85
CA ALA A 54 0.44 7.10 11.12
C ALA A 54 -0.90 6.66 11.75
N ALA A 55 -1.89 7.55 11.78
CA ALA A 55 -3.22 7.28 12.31
C ALA A 55 -3.95 6.18 11.52
N ILE A 56 -3.87 6.21 10.18
CA ILE A 56 -4.45 5.18 9.32
C ILE A 56 -3.75 3.85 9.51
N SER A 57 -2.41 3.81 9.52
CA SER A 57 -1.65 2.57 9.75
C SER A 57 -2.09 1.89 11.04
N LYS A 58 -2.18 2.64 12.15
CA LYS A 58 -2.67 2.16 13.44
C LYS A 58 -4.12 1.65 13.36
N SER A 59 -4.98 2.36 12.64
CA SER A 59 -6.39 1.99 12.46
C SER A 59 -6.56 0.72 11.63
N ILE A 60 -5.78 0.56 10.56
CA ILE A 60 -5.76 -0.64 9.71
C ILE A 60 -5.32 -1.84 10.54
N LEU A 61 -4.21 -1.74 11.27
CA LEU A 61 -3.72 -2.84 12.12
C LEU A 61 -4.75 -3.23 13.18
N LYS A 62 -5.35 -2.24 13.86
CA LYS A 62 -6.40 -2.48 14.85
C LYS A 62 -7.58 -3.24 14.22
N LYS A 63 -8.02 -2.84 13.02
CA LYS A 63 -9.14 -3.49 12.32
C LYS A 63 -8.79 -4.88 11.79
N ALA A 64 -7.58 -5.07 11.29
CA ALA A 64 -7.11 -6.36 10.78
C ALA A 64 -6.90 -7.40 11.88
N SER A 65 -6.68 -6.96 13.13
CA SER A 65 -6.55 -7.83 14.31
C SER A 65 -7.88 -8.10 15.04
N LEU A 66 -9.00 -7.51 14.59
CA LEU A 66 -10.32 -7.82 15.14
C LEU A 66 -10.87 -9.09 14.47
N PRO A 67 -11.52 -9.99 15.24
CA PRO A 67 -12.09 -11.24 14.73
C PRO A 67 -13.31 -11.02 13.82
#